data_AF-A0A959H344-F1
#
_entry.id   AF-A0A959H344-F1
#
_cell.length_a   1.000
_cell.length_b   1.000
_cell.length_c   1.000
_cell.angle_alpha   90.00
_cell.angle_beta   90.00
_cell.angle_gamma   90.00
#
_symmetry.space_group_name_H-M   'P 1'
#
loop_
_entity.id
_entity.type
_entity.pdbx_description
1 polymer ?
#
loop_
_entity_poly.entity_id
_entity_poly.type
_entity_poly.pdbx_seq_one_letter_code
_entity_poly.pdbx_strand_id
1 'polypeptide(L)'
;KIIEQNTTIPVILLNESGEIEQYRNIDDRNLEEMELPEVQKALDRMIRQDTGVIEIVFPPDIHKTLIYTHSSLLKYLKWYPYIQLFLIAAFIAFGYIGFSIARRAEQNQVWLGMAKETAHQLGTPITAILGWVETLKAVNEDNPTNQEMLDELRNDVTRLELIADRFSKIGSQPDLSPIDFYEQLEK
;
A
#
# COMPACT_ATOMS: atom_id res chain seq x y z
N LYS A 1 -2.88 -9.10 -54.66
CA LYS A 1 -3.42 -9.90 -53.53
C LYS A 1 -2.59 -9.90 -52.24
N ILE A 2 -1.37 -9.32 -52.19
CA ILE A 2 -0.52 -9.36 -50.97
C ILE A 2 -1.05 -8.43 -49.86
N ILE A 3 -1.59 -7.25 -50.20
CA ILE A 3 -2.10 -6.27 -49.22
C ILE A 3 -3.48 -6.67 -48.68
N GLU A 4 -4.30 -7.36 -49.49
CA GLU A 4 -5.67 -7.77 -49.13
C GLU A 4 -5.75 -8.81 -48.00
N GLN A 5 -4.66 -9.51 -47.68
CA GLN A 5 -4.62 -10.50 -46.61
C GLN A 5 -4.12 -9.93 -45.27
N ASN A 6 -3.63 -8.69 -45.25
CA ASN A 6 -3.07 -8.07 -44.05
C ASN A 6 -4.17 -7.44 -43.17
N THR A 7 -4.35 -7.92 -41.94
CA THR A 7 -5.39 -7.46 -41.01
C THR A 7 -4.87 -6.76 -39.75
N THR A 8 -3.56 -6.69 -39.54
CA THR A 8 -2.98 -6.24 -38.26
C THR A 8 -1.85 -5.24 -38.38
N ILE A 9 -1.16 -5.18 -39.52
CA ILE A 9 -0.02 -4.29 -39.73
C ILE A 9 -0.54 -3.06 -40.49
N PRO A 10 -0.35 -1.84 -39.95
CA PRO A 10 -0.68 -0.62 -40.67
C PRO A 10 0.21 -0.47 -41.89
N VAL A 11 -0.40 -0.32 -43.07
CA VAL A 11 0.27 -0.23 -44.36
C VAL A 11 -0.32 0.86 -45.24
N ILE A 12 0.53 1.62 -45.93
CA ILE A 12 0.14 2.62 -46.93
C ILE A 12 0.92 2.34 -48.21
N LEU A 13 0.21 2.22 -49.33
CA LEU A 13 0.76 2.06 -50.66
C LEU A 13 0.73 3.41 -51.38
N LEU A 14 1.89 3.84 -51.86
CA LEU A 14 2.06 5.04 -52.67
C LEU A 14 2.34 4.66 -54.12
N ASN A 15 1.84 5.48 -55.05
CA ASN A 15 2.18 5.40 -56.47
C ASN A 15 3.51 6.12 -56.78
N GLU A 16 3.90 6.16 -58.06
CA GLU A 16 5.14 6.81 -58.52
C GLU A 16 5.20 8.31 -58.25
N SER A 17 4.06 9.00 -58.19
CA SER A 17 3.97 10.42 -57.85
C SER A 17 3.97 10.69 -56.34
N GLY A 18 4.01 9.63 -55.51
CA GLY A 18 3.98 9.73 -54.05
C GLY A 18 2.58 9.95 -53.46
N GLU A 19 1.53 9.76 -54.26
CA GLU A 19 0.14 9.85 -53.82
C GLU A 19 -0.34 8.52 -53.23
N ILE A 20 -1.25 8.60 -52.26
CA ILE A 20 -1.81 7.44 -51.57
C ILE A 20 -2.77 6.70 -52.50
N GLU A 21 -2.41 5.48 -52.88
CA GLU A 21 -3.24 4.61 -53.72
C GLU A 21 -4.11 3.67 -52.87
N GLN A 22 -3.54 3.14 -51.78
CA GLN A 22 -4.25 2.22 -50.90
C GLN A 22 -3.71 2.32 -49.47
N TYR A 23 -4.56 2.12 -48.47
CA TYR A 23 -4.14 2.05 -47.08
C TYR A 23 -4.91 0.98 -46.32
N ARG A 24 -4.33 0.48 -45.21
CA ARG A 24 -4.97 -0.53 -44.37
C ARG A 24 -4.47 -0.49 -42.93
N ASN A 25 -5.35 -0.81 -41.99
CA ASN A 25 -5.05 -0.90 -40.55
C ASN A 25 -4.39 0.38 -39.98
N ILE A 26 -4.72 1.55 -40.55
CA ILE A 26 -4.12 2.85 -40.20
C ILE A 26 -4.72 3.46 -38.92
N ASP A 27 -5.90 2.99 -38.52
CA ASP A 27 -6.53 3.33 -37.24
C ASP A 27 -7.03 2.06 -36.55
N ASP A 28 -6.93 2.03 -35.22
CA ASP A 28 -7.42 0.96 -34.33
C ASP A 28 -8.96 0.92 -34.30
N ARG A 29 -9.60 1.97 -34.86
CA ARG A 29 -11.05 2.19 -34.81
C ARG A 29 -11.86 1.48 -35.91
N ASN A 30 -11.25 0.67 -36.77
CA ASN A 30 -11.94 -0.06 -37.86
C ASN A 30 -12.87 0.83 -38.71
N LEU A 31 -12.46 2.06 -39.01
CA LEU A 31 -13.20 2.90 -39.95
C LEU A 31 -12.92 2.37 -41.37
N GLU A 32 -13.95 1.84 -42.04
CA GLU A 32 -13.84 1.26 -43.39
C GLU A 32 -13.36 2.29 -44.42
N GLU A 33 -13.62 3.58 -44.19
CA GLU A 33 -13.07 4.70 -44.97
C GLU A 33 -12.69 5.85 -44.03
N MET A 34 -11.41 6.23 -44.05
CA MET A 34 -10.92 7.46 -43.45
C MET A 34 -10.86 8.57 -44.50
N GLU A 35 -11.12 9.80 -44.09
CA GLU A 35 -10.91 10.95 -44.98
C GLU A 35 -9.42 11.05 -45.35
N LEU A 36 -9.13 11.37 -46.62
CA LEU A 36 -7.75 11.52 -47.13
C LEU A 36 -6.82 12.38 -46.24
N PRO A 37 -7.27 13.49 -45.62
CA PRO A 37 -6.44 14.27 -44.69
C PRO A 37 -6.00 13.50 -43.43
N GLU A 38 -6.80 12.55 -42.95
CA GLU A 38 -6.46 11.72 -41.79
C GLU A 38 -5.42 10.66 -42.14
N VAL A 39 -5.55 10.07 -43.33
CA VAL A 39 -4.58 9.10 -43.86
C VAL A 39 -3.24 9.79 -44.15
N GLN A 40 -3.26 11.01 -44.68
CA GLN A 40 -2.03 11.80 -44.88
C GLN A 40 -1.32 12.11 -43.55
N LYS A 41 -2.07 12.49 -42.51
CA LYS A 41 -1.51 12.67 -41.16
C LYS A 41 -0.92 11.37 -40.62
N ALA A 42 -1.53 10.22 -40.92
CA ALA A 42 -1.01 8.93 -40.50
C ALA A 42 0.28 8.56 -41.26
N LEU A 43 0.34 8.83 -42.56
CA LEU A 43 1.54 8.69 -43.37
C LEU A 43 2.71 9.53 -42.81
N ASP A 44 2.45 10.80 -42.47
CA ASP A 44 3.46 11.66 -41.85
C ASP A 44 3.94 11.11 -40.49
N ARG A 45 3.02 10.54 -39.69
CA ARG A 45 3.38 9.89 -38.42
C ARG A 45 4.23 8.64 -38.65
N MET A 46 3.90 7.83 -39.66
CA MET A 46 4.63 6.63 -40.02
C MET A 46 6.06 6.97 -40.46
N ILE A 47 6.22 7.92 -41.39
CA ILE A 47 7.55 8.35 -41.85
C ILE A 47 8.43 8.87 -40.70
N ARG A 48 7.84 9.58 -39.73
CA ARG A 48 8.57 10.09 -38.55
C ARG A 48 8.98 9.00 -37.54
N GLN A 49 8.35 7.83 -37.59
CA GLN A 49 8.60 6.73 -36.65
C GLN A 49 9.66 5.73 -37.15
N ASP A 50 10.45 6.11 -38.16
CA ASP A 50 11.49 5.26 -38.77
C ASP A 50 10.93 3.95 -39.31
N THR A 51 9.87 4.06 -40.13
CA THR A 51 9.16 2.93 -40.71
C THR A 51 9.95 2.24 -41.82
N GLY A 52 9.76 0.93 -41.94
CA GLY A 52 10.28 0.17 -43.07
C GLY A 52 9.57 0.56 -44.36
N VAL A 53 10.36 0.73 -45.43
CA VAL A 53 9.89 1.00 -46.78
C VAL A 53 10.21 -0.21 -47.65
N ILE A 54 9.21 -0.67 -48.42
CA ILE A 54 9.37 -1.74 -49.40
C ILE A 54 9.02 -1.16 -50.76
N GLU A 55 10.00 -1.12 -51.67
CA GLU A 55 9.78 -0.79 -53.07
C GLU A 55 9.26 -2.03 -53.82
N ILE A 56 8.16 -1.87 -54.55
CA ILE A 56 7.51 -2.91 -55.33
C ILE A 56 7.55 -2.49 -56.80
N VAL A 57 8.16 -3.32 -57.66
CA VAL A 57 8.22 -3.09 -59.11
C VAL A 57 7.26 -4.05 -59.81
N PHE A 58 6.29 -3.52 -60.54
CA PHE A 58 5.37 -4.29 -61.38
C PHE A 58 5.79 -4.18 -62.86
N PRO A 59 5.82 -5.28 -63.63
CA PRO A 59 6.02 -5.20 -65.08
C PRO A 59 4.84 -4.48 -65.78
N PRO A 60 5.07 -3.64 -66.80
CA PRO A 60 6.33 -3.39 -67.49
C PRO A 60 6.94 -2.03 -67.08
N ASP A 61 7.32 -1.88 -65.80
CA ASP A 61 8.05 -0.73 -65.20
C ASP A 61 7.20 0.25 -64.36
N ILE A 62 6.25 -0.27 -63.56
CA ILE A 62 5.47 0.51 -62.58
C ILE A 62 6.12 0.37 -61.20
N HIS A 63 6.59 1.48 -60.63
CA HIS A 63 7.16 1.54 -59.28
C HIS A 63 6.09 1.91 -58.24
N LYS A 64 6.05 1.19 -57.12
CA LYS A 64 5.19 1.53 -55.98
C LYS A 64 5.96 1.44 -54.68
N THR A 65 5.57 2.26 -53.71
CA THR A 65 6.25 2.33 -52.41
C THR A 65 5.28 1.91 -51.31
N LEU A 66 5.60 0.84 -50.59
CA LEU A 66 4.82 0.35 -49.45
C LEU A 66 5.49 0.78 -48.15
N ILE A 67 4.79 1.59 -47.35
CA ILE A 67 5.21 2.05 -46.03
C ILE A 67 4.45 1.24 -44.98
N TYR A 68 5.16 0.64 -44.02
CA TYR A 68 4.56 -0.14 -42.95
C TYR A 68 5.14 0.20 -41.58
N THR A 69 4.32 0.12 -40.53
CA THR A 69 4.74 0.37 -39.14
C THR A 69 4.45 -0.82 -38.22
N HIS A 70 4.85 -0.72 -36.96
CA HIS A 70 4.55 -1.73 -35.95
C HIS A 70 3.04 -1.81 -35.66
N SER A 71 2.51 -3.02 -35.55
CA SER A 71 1.12 -3.24 -35.15
C SER A 71 0.85 -2.83 -33.69
N SER A 72 -0.38 -2.45 -33.37
CA SER A 72 -0.83 -2.22 -31.99
C SER A 72 -0.57 -3.44 -31.10
N LEU A 73 -0.74 -4.64 -31.66
CA LEU A 73 -0.45 -5.90 -30.97
C LEU A 73 1.02 -5.99 -30.53
N LEU A 74 1.98 -5.64 -31.39
CA LEU A 74 3.40 -5.66 -31.04
C LEU A 74 3.71 -4.64 -29.93
N LYS A 75 3.04 -3.48 -29.93
CA LYS A 75 3.17 -2.49 -28.86
C LYS A 75 2.65 -3.03 -27.52
N TYR A 76 1.49 -3.68 -27.49
CA TYR A 76 0.97 -4.30 -26.28
C TYR A 76 1.87 -5.43 -25.79
N LEU A 77 2.39 -6.26 -26.70
CA LEU A 77 3.29 -7.35 -26.36
C LEU A 77 4.60 -6.87 -25.73
N LYS A 78 5.13 -5.72 -26.17
CA LYS A 78 6.30 -5.07 -25.55
C LYS A 78 6.02 -4.55 -24.14
N TRP A 79 4.83 -4.02 -23.89
CA TRP A 79 4.44 -3.46 -22.58
C TRP A 79 3.96 -4.51 -21.58
N TYR A 80 3.39 -5.60 -22.07
CA TYR A 80 2.86 -6.71 -21.27
C TYR A 80 3.79 -7.18 -20.15
N PRO A 81 5.09 -7.50 -20.37
CA PRO A 81 5.97 -7.97 -19.29
C PRO A 81 6.17 -6.93 -18.18
N TYR A 82 6.18 -5.63 -18.49
CA TYR A 82 6.34 -4.58 -17.49
C TYR A 82 5.10 -4.42 -16.63
N ILE A 83 3.91 -4.44 -17.24
CA ILE A 83 2.64 -4.39 -16.52
C ILE A 83 2.50 -5.62 -15.62
N GLN A 84 2.85 -6.81 -16.13
CA GLN A 84 2.82 -8.04 -15.35
C GLN A 84 3.76 -7.98 -14.14
N LEU A 85 5.00 -7.51 -14.32
CA LEU A 85 5.95 -7.33 -13.21
C LEU A 85 5.44 -6.32 -12.18
N PHE A 86 4.85 -5.22 -12.63
CA PHE A 86 4.25 -4.23 -11.74
C PHE A 86 3.11 -4.85 -10.90
N LEU A 87 2.22 -5.62 -11.52
CA LEU A 87 1.12 -6.29 -10.83
C LEU A 87 1.63 -7.31 -9.80
N ILE A 88 2.64 -8.12 -10.16
CA ILE A 88 3.28 -9.06 -9.22
C ILE A 88 3.92 -8.32 -8.05
N ALA A 89 4.67 -7.25 -8.32
CA ALA A 89 5.32 -6.45 -7.29
C ALA A 89 4.28 -5.79 -6.36
N ALA A 90 3.20 -5.23 -6.91
CA ALA A 90 2.12 -4.65 -6.14
C ALA A 90 1.44 -5.72 -5.26
N PHE A 91 1.17 -6.90 -5.79
CA PHE A 91 0.59 -8.00 -5.03
C PHE A 91 1.48 -8.42 -3.85
N ILE A 92 2.80 -8.57 -4.08
CA ILE A 92 3.78 -8.87 -3.02
C ILE A 92 3.81 -7.75 -1.97
N ALA A 93 3.79 -6.48 -2.41
CA ALA A 93 3.81 -5.34 -1.51
C ALA A 93 2.56 -5.29 -0.61
N PHE A 94 1.37 -5.51 -1.16
CA PHE A 94 0.13 -5.60 -0.36
C PHE A 94 0.18 -6.77 0.63
N GLY A 95 0.67 -7.93 0.18
CA GLY A 95 0.87 -9.08 1.06
C GLY A 95 1.82 -8.77 2.22
N TYR A 96 2.94 -8.11 1.93
CA TYR A 96 3.91 -7.69 2.95
C TYR A 96 3.33 -6.68 3.93
N ILE A 97 2.60 -5.67 3.46
CA ILE A 97 1.95 -4.66 4.31
C ILE A 97 0.95 -5.34 5.26
N GLY A 98 0.06 -6.20 4.72
CA GLY A 98 -0.90 -6.94 5.53
C GLY A 98 -0.22 -7.83 6.58
N PHE A 99 0.80 -8.57 6.17
CA PHE A 99 1.60 -9.40 7.08
C PHE A 99 2.32 -8.58 8.16
N SER A 100 2.89 -7.43 7.80
CA SER A 100 3.58 -6.52 8.73
C SER A 100 2.61 -5.96 9.78
N ILE A 101 1.41 -5.53 9.34
CA ILE A 101 0.35 -5.05 10.25
C ILE A 101 -0.07 -6.17 11.20
N ALA A 102 -0.33 -7.37 10.68
CA ALA A 102 -0.73 -8.52 11.51
C ALA A 102 0.35 -8.85 12.56
N ARG A 103 1.62 -8.89 12.16
CA ARG A 103 2.74 -9.16 13.07
C ARG A 103 2.90 -8.06 14.13
N ARG A 104 2.72 -6.79 13.77
CA ARG A 104 2.74 -5.69 14.74
C ARG A 104 1.58 -5.78 15.73
N ALA A 105 0.39 -6.15 15.26
CA ALA A 105 -0.78 -6.34 16.11
C ALA A 105 -0.58 -7.50 17.10
N GLU A 106 -0.02 -8.62 16.63
CA GLU A 106 0.35 -9.77 17.47
C GLU A 106 1.37 -9.37 18.54
N GLN A 107 2.44 -8.67 18.15
CA GLN A 107 3.41 -8.14 19.11
C GLN A 107 2.73 -7.25 20.14
N ASN A 108 1.93 -6.26 19.73
CA ASN A 108 1.22 -5.39 20.65
C ASN A 108 0.36 -6.18 21.65
N GLN A 109 -0.34 -7.23 21.21
CA GLN A 109 -1.09 -8.12 22.11
C GLN A 109 -0.20 -8.86 23.10
N VAL A 110 0.95 -9.39 22.65
CA VAL A 110 1.93 -10.03 23.54
C VAL A 110 2.47 -9.04 24.57
N TRP A 111 2.81 -7.81 24.17
CA TRP A 111 3.27 -6.75 25.08
C TRP A 111 2.21 -6.37 26.11
N LEU A 112 0.94 -6.26 25.70
CA LEU A 112 -0.18 -6.03 26.61
C LEU A 112 -0.34 -7.18 27.62
N GLY A 113 -0.24 -8.43 27.16
CA GLY A 113 -0.29 -9.61 28.00
C GLY A 113 0.86 -9.66 29.02
N MET A 114 2.09 -9.42 28.58
CA MET A 114 3.27 -9.36 29.45
C MET A 114 3.15 -8.25 30.50
N ALA A 115 2.65 -7.07 30.13
CA ALA A 115 2.43 -5.97 31.06
C ALA A 115 1.42 -6.35 32.15
N LYS A 116 0.31 -6.98 31.75
CA LYS A 116 -0.74 -7.43 32.68
C LYS A 116 -0.26 -8.52 33.63
N GLU A 117 0.47 -9.51 33.11
CA GLU A 117 1.04 -10.60 33.90
C GLU A 117 2.11 -10.09 34.87
N THR A 118 3.01 -9.21 34.41
CA THR A 118 4.04 -8.59 35.26
C THR A 118 3.41 -7.75 36.36
N ALA A 119 2.38 -6.95 36.04
CA ALA A 119 1.64 -6.19 37.05
C ALA A 119 1.02 -7.10 38.12
N HIS A 120 0.44 -8.23 37.72
CA HIS A 120 -0.11 -9.21 38.65
C HIS A 120 1.00 -9.81 39.53
N GLN A 121 2.14 -10.19 38.95
CA GLN A 121 3.29 -10.74 39.67
C GLN A 121 3.93 -9.73 40.63
N LEU A 122 3.92 -8.44 40.30
CA LEU A 122 4.41 -7.36 41.17
C LEU A 122 3.44 -7.03 42.31
N GLY A 123 2.15 -7.33 42.18
CA GLY A 123 1.16 -7.06 43.24
C GLY A 123 1.52 -7.74 44.57
N THR A 124 1.78 -9.05 44.56
CA THR A 124 2.11 -9.82 45.76
C THR A 124 3.31 -9.28 46.57
N PRO A 125 4.49 -9.02 45.97
CA PRO A 125 5.60 -8.45 46.72
C PRO A 125 5.34 -7.01 47.19
N ILE A 126 4.60 -6.19 46.43
CA ILE A 126 4.22 -4.83 46.87
C ILE A 126 3.32 -4.90 48.11
N THR A 127 2.30 -5.76 48.12
CA THR A 127 1.43 -5.96 49.29
C THR A 127 2.20 -6.50 50.49
N ALA A 128 3.19 -7.38 50.26
CA ALA A 128 4.06 -7.86 51.34
C ALA A 128 4.91 -6.74 51.96
N ILE A 129 5.46 -5.83 51.14
CA ILE A 129 6.20 -4.65 51.63
C ILE A 129 5.28 -3.74 52.44
N LEU A 130 4.06 -3.49 51.97
CA LEU A 130 3.08 -2.69 52.69
C LEU A 130 2.77 -3.30 54.08
N GLY A 131 2.60 -4.62 54.16
CA GLY A 131 2.42 -5.33 55.43
C GLY A 131 3.61 -5.17 56.39
N TRP A 132 4.84 -5.18 55.87
CA TRP A 132 6.04 -4.90 56.67
C TRP A 132 6.10 -3.45 57.14
N VAL A 133 5.71 -2.48 56.29
CA VAL A 133 5.63 -1.07 56.68
C VAL A 133 4.65 -0.88 57.84
N GLU A 134 3.47 -1.50 57.79
CA GLU A 134 2.50 -1.38 58.90
C GLU A 134 2.96 -2.09 60.18
N THR A 135 3.66 -3.21 60.04
CA THR A 135 4.28 -3.89 61.18
C THR A 135 5.33 -3.00 61.83
N LEU A 136 6.20 -2.36 61.04
CA LEU A 136 7.22 -1.44 61.54
C LEU A 136 6.60 -0.20 62.17
N LYS A 137 5.49 0.29 61.62
CA LYS A 137 4.75 1.43 62.16
C LYS A 137 4.17 1.12 63.54
N ALA A 138 3.59 -0.06 63.72
CA ALA A 138 3.07 -0.51 65.02
C ALA A 138 4.17 -0.69 66.08
N VAL A 139 5.39 -1.11 65.69
CA VAL A 139 6.50 -1.31 66.63
C VAL A 139 7.22 0.01 66.99
N ASN A 140 7.05 1.06 66.19
CA ASN A 140 7.69 2.37 66.37
C ASN A 140 6.70 3.48 66.79
N GLU A 141 5.58 3.14 67.45
CA GLU A 141 4.56 4.13 67.87
C GLU A 141 5.13 5.24 68.75
N ASP A 142 6.14 4.94 69.57
CA ASP A 142 6.73 5.89 70.52
C ASP A 142 7.74 6.87 69.89
N ASN A 143 8.11 6.69 68.62
CA ASN A 143 9.13 7.50 67.95
C ASN A 143 8.52 8.32 66.80
N PRO A 144 8.26 9.63 67.03
CA PRO A 144 7.58 10.47 66.04
C PRO A 144 8.38 10.66 64.74
N THR A 145 9.71 10.66 64.79
CA THR A 145 10.56 10.76 63.59
C THR A 145 10.47 9.48 62.75
N ASN A 146 10.47 8.31 63.39
CA ASN A 146 10.29 7.04 62.68
C ASN A 146 8.88 6.93 62.06
N GLN A 147 7.84 7.43 62.75
CA GLN A 147 6.48 7.47 62.21
C GLN A 147 6.40 8.28 60.92
N GLU A 148 6.97 9.50 60.90
CA GLU A 148 6.98 10.36 59.72
C GLU A 148 7.71 9.69 58.54
N MET A 149 8.86 9.07 58.77
CA MET A 149 9.59 8.32 57.74
C MET A 149 8.80 7.11 57.21
N LEU A 150 8.12 6.37 58.08
CA LEU A 150 7.31 5.21 57.68
C LEU A 150 6.06 5.62 56.90
N ASP A 151 5.48 6.77 57.20
CA ASP A 151 4.37 7.34 56.42
C ASP A 151 4.79 7.73 55.00
N GLU A 152 5.96 8.34 54.83
CA GLU A 152 6.50 8.60 53.48
C GLU A 152 6.78 7.30 52.72
N LEU A 153 7.38 6.29 53.36
CA LEU A 153 7.59 4.97 52.75
C LEU A 153 6.27 4.31 52.34
N ARG A 154 5.24 4.39 53.19
CA ARG A 154 3.90 3.90 52.87
C ARG A 154 3.31 4.61 51.65
N ASN A 155 3.47 5.92 51.56
CA ASN A 155 3.01 6.72 50.41
C ASN A 155 3.70 6.28 49.11
N ASP A 156 5.01 6.03 49.15
CA ASP A 156 5.77 5.56 47.98
C ASP A 156 5.35 4.15 47.54
N VAL A 157 5.17 3.23 48.50
CA VAL A 157 4.71 1.86 48.20
C VAL A 157 3.28 1.87 47.64
N THR A 158 2.40 2.70 48.19
CA THR A 158 1.02 2.89 47.69
C THR A 158 1.02 3.42 46.26
N ARG A 159 1.97 4.31 45.93
CA ARG A 159 2.14 4.79 44.56
C ARG A 159 2.58 3.67 43.61
N LEU A 160 3.47 2.77 44.04
CA LEU A 160 3.87 1.60 43.26
C LEU A 160 2.69 0.64 43.03
N GLU A 161 1.86 0.40 44.06
CA GLU A 161 0.64 -0.40 43.96
C GLU A 161 -0.32 0.19 42.92
N LEU A 162 -0.55 1.51 42.97
CA LEU A 162 -1.40 2.20 41.99
C LEU A 162 -0.86 2.07 40.56
N ILE A 163 0.46 2.16 40.38
CA ILE A 163 1.09 1.96 39.08
C ILE A 163 0.85 0.52 38.60
N ALA A 164 1.09 -0.49 39.44
CA ALA A 164 0.83 -1.89 39.10
C ALA A 164 -0.64 -2.14 38.76
N ASP A 165 -1.59 -1.60 39.53
CA ASP A 165 -3.03 -1.70 39.25
C ASP A 165 -3.37 -1.12 37.87
N ARG A 166 -2.84 0.05 37.53
CA ARG A 166 -3.01 0.66 36.20
C ARG A 166 -2.47 -0.24 35.08
N PHE A 167 -1.29 -0.81 35.25
CA PHE A 167 -0.73 -1.76 34.27
C PHE A 167 -1.56 -3.05 34.14
N SER A 168 -2.17 -3.53 35.23
CA SER A 168 -3.05 -4.72 35.19
C SER A 168 -4.34 -4.48 34.39
N LYS A 169 -4.77 -3.21 34.30
CA LYS A 169 -5.97 -2.75 33.57
C LYS A 169 -5.66 -2.25 32.17
N ILE A 170 -4.40 -2.28 31.72
CA ILE A 170 -4.07 -1.89 30.34
C ILE A 170 -4.79 -2.82 29.36
N GLY A 171 -5.57 -2.22 28.46
CA GLY A 171 -6.34 -2.95 27.44
C GLY A 171 -7.66 -3.58 27.92
N SER A 172 -8.06 -3.38 29.18
CA SER A 172 -9.42 -3.77 29.62
C SER A 172 -10.47 -2.82 29.04
N GLN A 173 -11.66 -3.34 28.72
CA GLN A 173 -12.79 -2.48 28.36
C GLN A 173 -13.18 -1.61 29.57
N PRO A 174 -13.42 -0.30 29.38
CA PRO A 174 -13.91 0.55 30.46
C PRO A 174 -15.31 0.10 30.89
N ASP A 175 -15.53 0.03 32.20
CA ASP A 175 -16.86 -0.19 32.76
C ASP A 175 -17.61 1.14 32.78
N LEU A 176 -18.70 1.22 32.00
CA LEU A 176 -19.49 2.43 31.84
C LEU A 176 -20.75 2.31 32.70
N SER A 177 -20.85 3.18 33.71
CA SER A 177 -22.07 3.38 34.47
C SER A 177 -22.67 4.75 34.12
N PRO A 178 -24.01 4.89 34.07
CA PRO A 178 -24.64 6.20 33.98
C PRO A 178 -24.40 6.97 35.30
N ILE A 179 -23.84 8.17 35.20
CA ILE A 179 -23.50 9.03 36.34
C ILE A 179 -24.09 10.42 36.09
N ASP A 180 -24.66 11.04 37.12
CA ASP A 180 -25.06 12.45 37.06
C ASP A 180 -23.82 13.35 37.10
N PHE A 181 -23.65 14.14 36.06
CA PHE A 181 -22.51 15.02 35.88
C PHE A 181 -22.42 16.11 36.97
N TYR A 182 -23.57 16.60 37.46
CA TYR A 182 -23.59 17.64 38.49
C TYR A 182 -23.16 17.09 39.85
N GLU A 183 -23.62 15.89 40.20
CA GLU A 183 -23.22 15.20 41.44
C GLU A 183 -21.71 14.89 41.47
N GLN A 184 -21.12 14.67 40.30
CA GLN A 184 -19.70 14.31 40.17
C GLN A 184 -18.76 15.53 40.24
N LEU A 185 -19.27 16.75 39.98
CA LEU A 185 -18.52 18.00 40.10
C LEU A 185 -18.44 18.54 41.53
N GLU A 186 -19.33 18.10 42.42
CA GLU A 186 -19.37 18.54 43.83
C GLU A 186 -18.55 17.65 44.79
N LYS A 187 -17.93 16.56 44.29
CA LYS A 187 -17.03 15.67 45.04
C LYS A 187 -15.57 16.09 44.96
#